data_AF-A0A352KNU5-F1
#
_entry.id   AF-A0A352KNU5-F1
#
_cell.length_a   1.000
_cell.length_b   1.000
_cell.length_c   1.000
_cell.angle_alpha   90.00
_cell.angle_beta   90.00
_cell.angle_gamma   90.00
#
_symmetry.space_group_name_H-M   'P 1'
#
loop_
_entity.id
_entity.type
_entity.pdbx_description
1 polymer ?
#
loop_
_entity_poly.entity_id
_entity_poly.type
_entity_poly.pdbx_seq_one_letter_code
_entity_poly.pdbx_strand_id
1 'polypeptide(L)' 'YHYCQKTNLQFLDESIWLTKIWPVMNPLGKLQILRCYDFEFTSSGEKRYRGHIIMRGKQMEKLEVEPHIYPD' A
#
# COMPACT_ATOMS: atom_id res chain seq x y z
N TYR A 1 4.24 -7.75 -12.45
CA TYR A 1 3.56 -6.92 -11.42
C TYR A 1 2.51 -6.08 -12.13
N HIS A 2 1.33 -6.65 -12.39
CA HIS A 2 0.23 -5.94 -13.05
C HIS A 2 -0.98 -5.98 -12.11
N TYR A 3 -0.99 -5.08 -11.13
CA TYR A 3 -2.19 -4.84 -10.35
C TYR A 3 -2.23 -3.39 -9.86
N CYS A 4 -2.49 -2.48 -10.81
CA CYS A 4 -3.09 -1.15 -10.61
C CYS A 4 -3.23 -0.46 -11.99
N GLN A 5 -3.92 -1.10 -12.95
CA GLN A 5 -4.24 -0.46 -14.25
C GLN A 5 -5.74 -0.25 -14.45
N LYS A 6 -6.53 -0.25 -13.36
CA LYS A 6 -7.97 0.06 -13.42
C LYS A 6 -8.37 1.26 -12.59
N THR A 7 -7.40 2.03 -12.14
CA THR A 7 -7.64 3.10 -11.18
C THR A 7 -6.66 4.22 -11.49
N ASN A 8 -7.15 5.37 -11.92
CA ASN A 8 -6.38 6.62 -12.09
C ASN A 8 -5.92 7.18 -10.73
N LEU A 9 -5.29 6.35 -9.90
CA LEU A 9 -4.74 6.76 -8.62
C LEU A 9 -3.32 7.26 -8.85
N GLN A 10 -3.11 8.54 -8.57
CA GLN A 10 -1.79 9.12 -8.55
C GLN A 10 -1.20 9.00 -7.15
N PHE A 11 -0.10 8.25 -7.02
CA PHE A 11 0.72 8.26 -5.82
C PHE A 11 1.49 9.58 -5.76
N LEU A 12 1.48 10.23 -4.61
CA LEU A 12 2.28 11.43 -4.38
C LEU A 12 3.65 10.98 -3.86
N ASP A 13 4.71 11.26 -4.61
CA ASP A 13 6.05 10.70 -4.38
C ASP A 13 6.68 11.09 -3.02
N GLU A 14 6.19 12.15 -2.37
CA GLU A 14 6.63 12.56 -1.01
C GLU A 14 5.76 11.99 0.13
N SER A 15 4.87 11.05 -0.16
CA SER A 15 3.81 10.62 0.76
C SER A 15 3.79 9.12 1.03
N ILE A 16 4.94 8.43 1.04
CA ILE A 16 5.03 7.01 1.45
C ILE A 16 5.91 6.92 2.69
N TRP A 17 5.38 6.39 3.78
CA TRP A 17 6.06 6.22 5.06
C TRP A 17 6.16 4.75 5.43
N LEU A 18 7.39 4.25 5.62
CA LEU A 18 7.60 2.94 6.22
C LEU A 18 7.32 3.04 7.72
N THR A 19 6.19 2.51 8.15
CA THR A 19 5.75 2.61 9.55
C THR A 19 6.22 1.45 10.40
N LYS A 20 6.50 0.30 9.79
CA LYS A 20 6.72 -0.94 10.55
C LYS A 20 7.60 -1.93 9.78
N ILE A 21 8.60 -2.55 10.43
CA ILE A 21 9.41 -3.66 9.89
C ILE A 21 9.55 -4.76 10.95
N TRP A 22 9.14 -6.00 10.65
CA TRP A 22 9.20 -7.13 11.60
C TRP A 22 9.63 -8.42 10.91
N PRO A 23 10.52 -9.22 11.53
CA PRO A 23 10.71 -10.60 11.11
C PRO A 23 9.49 -11.42 11.48
N VAL A 24 8.94 -12.16 10.53
CA VAL A 24 7.82 -13.09 10.71
C VAL A 24 8.17 -14.44 10.12
N MET A 25 7.80 -15.52 10.79
CA MET A 25 7.94 -16.85 10.25
C MET A 25 6.70 -17.19 9.43
N ASN A 26 6.88 -17.72 8.22
CA ASN A 26 5.77 -18.21 7.42
C ASN A 26 5.36 -19.63 7.84
N PRO A 27 4.20 -20.14 7.37
CA PRO A 27 3.75 -21.50 7.71
C PRO A 27 4.70 -22.63 7.31
N LEU A 28 5.66 -22.37 6.41
CA LEU A 28 6.69 -23.30 5.98
C LEU A 28 7.99 -23.19 6.81
N GLY A 29 7.98 -22.44 7.92
CA GLY A 29 9.13 -22.26 8.80
C GLY A 29 10.21 -21.29 8.27
N LYS A 30 9.96 -20.57 7.18
CA LYS A 30 10.92 -19.62 6.61
C LYS A 30 10.70 -18.21 7.17
N LEU A 31 11.79 -17.55 7.55
CA LEU A 31 11.76 -16.13 7.92
C LEU A 31 11.45 -15.26 6.72
N GLN A 32 10.54 -14.31 6.92
CA GLN A 32 10.16 -13.28 5.98
C GLN A 32 10.11 -11.93 6.72
N ILE A 33 10.26 -10.85 5.96
CA ILE A 33 10.16 -9.50 6.51
C ILE A 33 8.75 -9.00 6.23
N LEU A 34 8.01 -8.66 7.28
CA LEU A 34 6.78 -7.90 7.18
C LEU A 34 7.13 -6.41 7.19
N ARG A 35 6.59 -5.67 6.22
CA ARG A 35 6.77 -4.21 6.09
C ARG A 35 5.40 -3.57 5.99
N CYS A 36 5.10 -2.59 6.83
CA CYS A 36 3.90 -1.77 6.70
C CYS A 36 4.28 -0.40 6.16
N TYR A 37 3.50 0.07 5.20
CA TYR A 37 3.64 1.39 4.61
C TYR A 37 2.33 2.13 4.77
N ASP A 38 2.40 3.37 5.24
CA ASP A 38 1.29 4.32 5.11
C ASP A 38 1.59 5.19 3.91
N PHE A 39 0.55 5.62 3.21
CA PHE A 39 0.71 6.54 2.11
C PHE A 39 -0.48 7.49 1.94
N GLU A 40 -0.24 8.63 1.28
CA GLU A 40 -1.32 9.50 0.78
C GLU A 40 -1.39 9.43 -0.75
N PHE A 41 -2.62 9.48 -1.26
CA PHE A 41 -2.90 9.49 -2.69
C PHE A 41 -4.04 10.45 -2.99
N THR A 42 -4.22 10.78 -4.27
CA THR A 42 -5.39 11.52 -4.75
C THR A 42 -6.03 10.80 -5.93
N SER A 43 -7.35 10.88 -6.02
CA SER A 43 -8.11 10.34 -7.15
C SER A 43 -8.38 11.39 -8.22
N SER A 44 -8.62 12.65 -7.84
CA SER A 44 -8.91 13.77 -8.77
C SER A 44 -7.97 14.97 -8.66
N GLY A 45 -6.96 14.92 -7.78
CA GLY A 45 -6.04 16.02 -7.51
C GLY A 45 -6.48 16.97 -6.38
N GLU A 46 -7.75 16.94 -5.97
CA GLU A 46 -8.28 17.88 -4.99
C GLU A 46 -8.21 17.36 -3.55
N LYS A 47 -8.64 16.11 -3.35
CA LYS A 47 -8.69 15.49 -2.03
C LYS A 47 -7.58 14.45 -1.88
N ARG A 48 -6.88 14.52 -0.75
CA ARG A 48 -5.94 13.47 -0.32
C ARG A 48 -6.67 12.43 0.51
N TYR A 49 -6.32 11.19 0.25
CA TYR A 49 -6.82 10.01 0.93
C TYR A 49 -5.65 9.22 1.46
N ARG A 50 -5.86 8.53 2.58
CA ARG A 50 -4.84 7.66 3.16
C ARG A 50 -5.01 6.24 2.68
N GLY A 51 -3.87 5.58 2.52
CA GLY A 51 -3.79 4.15 2.32
C GLY A 51 -2.75 3.51 3.21
N HIS A 52 -2.89 2.20 3.36
CA HIS A 52 -2.04 1.35 4.15
C HIS A 52 -1.72 0.07 3.37
N ILE A 53 -0.45 -0.31 3.32
CA ILE A 53 0.01 -1.53 2.64
C ILE A 53 0.75 -2.40 3.64
N ILE A 54 0.40 -3.68 3.69
CA ILE A 54 1.19 -4.71 4.36
C ILE A 54 1.86 -5.56 3.30
N MET A 55 3.19 -5.62 3.34
CA MET A 55 4.02 -6.45 2.49
C MET A 55 4.64 -7.58 3.31
N ARG A 56 4.57 -8.82 2.83
CA ARG A 56 5.31 -9.96 3.38
C ARG A 56 6.36 -10.42 2.39
N GLY A 57 7.63 -10.24 2.75
CA GLY A 57 8.74 -10.35 1.81
C GLY A 57 8.54 -9.40 0.64
N LYS A 58 8.43 -9.96 -0.58
CA LYS A 58 8.17 -9.20 -1.81
C LYS A 58 6.68 -9.15 -2.18
N GLN A 59 5.81 -9.88 -1.50
CA GLN A 59 4.39 -9.98 -1.85
C GLN A 59 3.55 -8.97 -1.07
N MET A 60 2.56 -8.38 -1.74
CA MET A 60 1.54 -7.57 -1.07
C MET A 60 0.55 -8.51 -0.39
N GLU A 61 0.44 -8.40 0.93
CA GLU A 61 -0.49 -9.17 1.74
C GLU A 61 -1.82 -8.43 1.92
N LYS A 62 -1.77 -7.10 2.09
CA LYS A 62 -2.95 -6.29 2.29
C LYS A 62 -2.77 -4.90 1.69
N LEU A 63 -3.85 -4.35 1.14
CA LEU A 63 -3.98 -2.97 0.75
C LEU A 63 -5.32 -2.46 1.30
N GLU A 64 -5.28 -1.40 2.09
CA GLU A 64 -6.45 -0.68 2.56
C GLU A 64 -6.32 0.78 2.13
N VAL A 65 -7.43 1.36 1.70
CA VAL A 65 -7.51 2.75 1.29
C VAL A 65 -8.80 3.34 1.83
N GLU A 66 -8.76 4.60 2.22
CA GLU A 66 -9.96 5.33 2.58
C GLU A 66 -10.97 5.33 1.42
N PRO A 67 -12.29 5.34 1.71
CA PRO A 67 -13.30 5.53 0.69
C PRO A 67 -13.04 6.80 -0.11
N HIS A 68 -12.87 6.65 -1.42
CA HIS A 68 -12.55 7.73 -2.33
C HIS A 68 -13.47 7.68 -3.55
N ILE A 69 -13.72 8.86 -4.12
CA ILE A 69 -14.51 8.98 -5.35
C ILE A 69 -13.56 8.66 -6.49
N TYR A 70 -13.93 7.71 -7.34
CA TYR A 70 -13.24 7.52 -8.60
C TYR A 70 -13.64 8.65 -9.54
N PRO A 71 -12.70 9.40 -10.12
CA PRO A 71 -13.04 10.24 -11.26
C PRO A 71 -13.58 9.33 -12.37
N ASP A 72 -14.66 9.77 -13.02
CA ASP A 72 -15.23 9.11 -14.20
C ASP A 72 -14.20 8.99 -15.35
#